data_AF-A0A4R7VKR9-F1
#
_entry.id   AF-A0A4R7VKR9-F1
#
_cell.length_a   1.000
_cell.length_b   1.000
_cell.length_c   1.000
_cell.angle_alpha   90.00
_cell.angle_beta   90.00
_cell.angle_gamma   90.00
#
_symmetry.space_group_name_H-M   'P 1'
#
loop_
_entity.id
_entity.type
_entity.pdbx_description
1 polymer ?
#
loop_
_entity_poly.entity_id
_entity_poly.type
_entity_poly.pdbx_seq_one_letter_code
_entity_poly.pdbx_strand_id
1 'polypeptide(L)'
;MFRSWWPLAVAVALPGLLLAGFGTTHPSGLHAGNAHWWATLHILLLPVLPLLAVSQWVLLEPAARPLRWAGRLAAYGYATFYSGLDAVAGIAAGTVEEASAGTSPLTARLFEIGDALGYVGAWSFLAGSVCVVAGIAPHAGWRVVPGSVLLLAACVSFLDSHLFWPRGVCTMAAIAVGMFLLSWSGSNPVRNREASDTVRN
;
A
#
# COMPACT_ATOMS: atom_id res chain seq x y z
N MET A 1 10.16 -29.06 2.81
CA MET A 1 8.80 -28.51 2.99
C MET A 1 8.46 -27.64 1.79
N PHE A 2 7.48 -28.02 0.98
CA PHE A 2 6.94 -27.17 -0.08
C PHE A 2 6.33 -25.93 0.57
N ARG A 3 7.04 -24.81 0.56
CA ARG A 3 6.47 -23.54 0.98
C ARG A 3 5.44 -23.18 -0.09
N SER A 4 4.17 -23.36 0.20
CA SER A 4 3.14 -22.91 -0.71
C SER A 4 3.28 -21.40 -0.82
N TRP A 5 3.45 -20.92 -2.04
CA TRP A 5 3.64 -19.50 -2.34
C TRP A 5 2.32 -18.74 -2.37
N TRP A 6 1.21 -19.47 -2.43
CA TRP A 6 -0.14 -18.94 -2.37
C TRP A 6 -0.46 -18.21 -1.06
N PRO A 7 -0.21 -18.80 0.15
CA PRO A 7 -0.35 -18.06 1.40
C PRO A 7 0.44 -16.76 1.45
N LEU A 8 1.65 -16.71 0.89
CA LEU A 8 2.46 -15.50 0.84
C LEU A 8 1.83 -14.45 -0.08
N ALA A 9 1.42 -14.85 -1.29
CA ALA A 9 0.76 -13.98 -2.24
C ALA A 9 -0.54 -13.39 -1.67
N VAL A 10 -1.34 -14.21 -0.98
CA VAL A 10 -2.53 -13.76 -0.26
C VAL A 10 -2.16 -12.81 0.89
N ALA A 11 -1.15 -13.13 1.68
CA ALA A 11 -0.73 -12.31 2.82
C ALA A 11 -0.28 -10.90 2.40
N VAL A 12 0.46 -10.75 1.29
CA VAL A 12 0.89 -9.43 0.78
C VAL A 12 -0.24 -8.63 0.11
N ALA A 13 -1.30 -9.32 -0.33
CA ALA A 13 -2.47 -8.67 -0.93
C ALA A 13 -3.49 -8.21 0.13
N LEU A 14 -3.56 -8.93 1.26
CA LEU A 14 -4.55 -8.72 2.29
C LEU A 14 -4.65 -7.26 2.79
N PRO A 15 -3.55 -6.53 3.05
CA PRO A 15 -3.66 -5.14 3.49
C PRO A 15 -4.40 -4.25 2.50
N GLY A 16 -4.10 -4.36 1.20
CA GLY A 16 -4.80 -3.58 0.17
C GLY A 16 -6.29 -3.95 0.07
N LEU A 17 -6.64 -5.22 0.26
CA LEU A 17 -8.05 -5.65 0.31
C LEU A 17 -8.79 -5.12 1.53
N LEU A 18 -8.16 -5.11 2.70
CA LEU A 18 -8.73 -4.53 3.92
C LEU A 18 -8.98 -3.02 3.74
N LEU A 19 -8.01 -2.29 3.19
CA LEU A 19 -8.13 -0.87 2.90
C LEU A 19 -9.24 -0.60 1.86
N ALA A 20 -9.32 -1.42 0.81
CA ALA A 20 -10.42 -1.36 -0.15
C ALA A 20 -11.79 -1.55 0.55
N GLY A 21 -11.88 -2.52 1.47
CA GLY A 21 -13.08 -2.74 2.30
C GLY A 21 -13.45 -1.51 3.14
N PHE A 22 -12.51 -0.95 3.90
CA PHE A 22 -12.74 0.28 4.67
C PHE A 22 -13.12 1.47 3.80
N GLY A 23 -12.53 1.61 2.62
CA GLY A 23 -12.87 2.69 1.68
C GLY A 23 -14.31 2.66 1.19
N THR A 24 -15.00 1.51 1.24
CA THR A 24 -16.44 1.44 0.90
C THR A 24 -17.35 2.13 1.91
N THR A 25 -16.88 2.30 3.15
CA THR A 25 -17.62 2.96 4.24
C THR A 25 -17.00 4.29 4.66
N HIS A 26 -15.90 4.69 4.01
CA HIS A 26 -15.22 5.95 4.29
C HIS A 26 -16.03 7.14 3.74
N PRO A 27 -16.38 8.14 4.56
CA PRO A 27 -17.04 9.36 4.08
C PRO A 27 -16.16 10.13 3.10
N SER A 28 -16.72 10.76 2.06
CA SER A 28 -15.95 11.54 1.09
C SER A 28 -15.53 12.94 1.59
N GLY A 29 -15.97 13.31 2.79
CA GLY A 29 -15.64 14.57 3.43
C GLY A 29 -16.04 14.54 4.90
N LEU A 30 -15.37 15.34 5.70
CA LEU A 30 -15.61 15.46 7.14
C LEU A 30 -16.64 16.57 7.42
N HIS A 31 -17.63 16.26 8.26
CA HIS A 31 -18.58 17.23 8.79
C HIS A 31 -19.13 16.71 10.13
N ALA A 32 -19.79 17.58 10.91
CA ALA A 32 -20.31 17.23 12.24
C ALA A 32 -21.07 15.89 12.31
N GLY A 33 -21.94 15.60 11.33
CA GLY A 33 -22.73 14.37 11.31
C GLY A 33 -21.95 13.06 11.09
N ASN A 34 -20.68 13.10 10.68
CA ASN A 34 -19.85 11.91 10.45
C ASN A 34 -18.51 11.94 11.19
N ALA A 35 -18.23 12.98 11.98
CA ALA A 35 -16.94 13.23 12.60
C ALA A 35 -16.47 12.09 13.52
N HIS A 36 -17.39 11.52 14.29
CA HIS A 36 -17.11 10.35 15.13
C HIS A 36 -16.68 9.13 14.32
N TRP A 37 -17.41 8.83 13.23
CA TRP A 37 -17.08 7.69 12.36
C TRP A 37 -15.78 7.93 11.62
N TRP A 38 -15.53 9.16 11.16
CA TRP A 38 -14.28 9.56 10.54
C TRP A 38 -13.08 9.27 11.45
N ALA A 39 -13.10 9.75 12.70
CA ALA A 39 -12.02 9.50 13.65
C ALA A 39 -11.86 8.01 13.98
N THR A 40 -12.97 7.32 14.23
CA THR A 40 -12.97 5.87 14.54
C THR A 40 -12.35 5.06 13.40
N LEU A 41 -12.74 5.35 12.16
CA LEU A 41 -12.21 4.68 10.99
C LEU A 41 -10.70 4.86 10.87
N HIS A 42 -10.19 6.07 11.08
CA HIS A 42 -8.74 6.32 11.04
C HIS A 42 -7.97 5.69 12.21
N ILE A 43 -8.58 5.54 13.40
CA ILE A 43 -7.98 4.74 14.49
C ILE A 43 -7.80 3.28 14.04
N LEU A 44 -8.79 2.71 13.34
CA LEU A 44 -8.71 1.35 12.81
C LEU A 44 -7.72 1.24 11.64
N LEU A 45 -7.60 2.27 10.81
CA LEU A 45 -6.69 2.31 9.67
C LEU A 45 -5.23 2.52 10.08
N LEU A 46 -4.97 3.20 11.20
CA LEU A 46 -3.64 3.47 11.73
C LEU A 46 -2.72 2.23 11.80
N PRO A 47 -3.17 1.05 12.30
CA PRO A 47 -2.38 -0.18 12.21
C PRO A 47 -2.43 -0.88 10.85
N VAL A 48 -3.44 -0.64 10.01
CA VAL A 48 -3.66 -1.35 8.74
C VAL A 48 -2.82 -0.76 7.60
N LEU A 49 -2.79 0.57 7.47
CA LEU A 49 -2.01 1.28 6.45
C LEU A 49 -0.52 0.89 6.41
N PRO A 50 0.23 0.84 7.53
CA PRO A 50 1.63 0.44 7.50
C PRO A 50 1.84 -1.02 7.08
N LEU A 51 0.82 -1.88 7.07
CA LEU A 51 0.95 -3.26 6.56
C LEU A 51 1.19 -3.31 5.04
N LEU A 52 0.82 -2.27 4.29
CA LEU A 52 1.25 -2.13 2.90
C LEU A 52 2.78 -1.99 2.78
N ALA A 53 3.42 -1.28 3.72
CA ALA A 53 4.89 -1.20 3.78
C ALA A 53 5.51 -2.57 4.08
N VAL A 54 4.90 -3.31 5.02
CA VAL A 54 5.33 -4.68 5.35
C VAL A 54 5.24 -5.58 4.13
N SER A 55 4.18 -5.45 3.32
CA SER A 55 4.03 -6.17 2.06
C SER A 55 5.16 -5.86 1.09
N GLN A 56 5.57 -4.59 0.96
CA GLN A 56 6.75 -4.21 0.17
C GLN A 56 8.05 -4.81 0.74
N TRP A 57 8.24 -4.81 2.07
CA TRP A 57 9.43 -5.40 2.70
C TRP A 57 9.60 -6.89 2.42
N VAL A 58 8.49 -7.61 2.41
CA VAL A 58 8.43 -9.04 2.04
C VAL A 58 8.76 -9.23 0.57
N LEU A 59 8.15 -8.43 -0.32
CA LEU A 59 8.36 -8.52 -1.77
C LEU A 59 9.76 -8.08 -2.22
N LEU A 60 10.47 -7.30 -1.40
CA LEU A 60 11.87 -6.90 -1.64
C LEU A 60 12.89 -7.97 -1.26
N GLU A 61 12.50 -9.06 -0.58
CA GLU A 61 13.44 -10.10 -0.14
C GLU A 61 14.31 -10.72 -1.26
N PRO A 62 13.82 -10.96 -2.50
CA PRO A 62 14.68 -11.45 -3.58
C PRO A 62 15.62 -10.38 -4.17
N ALA A 63 15.42 -9.09 -3.88
CA ALA A 63 16.19 -8.01 -4.50
C ALA A 63 17.66 -7.97 -4.03
N ALA A 64 18.55 -7.47 -4.89
CA ALA A 64 19.95 -7.18 -4.52
C ALA A 64 20.02 -6.21 -3.33
N ARG A 65 21.03 -6.37 -2.46
CA ARG A 65 21.12 -5.66 -1.17
C ARG A 65 20.92 -4.13 -1.25
N PRO A 66 21.55 -3.38 -2.18
CA PRO A 66 21.33 -1.94 -2.26
C PRO A 66 19.88 -1.57 -2.58
N LEU A 67 19.29 -2.25 -3.58
CA LEU A 67 17.91 -2.04 -4.01
C LEU A 67 16.90 -2.41 -2.91
N ARG A 68 17.18 -3.52 -2.19
CA ARG A 68 16.38 -3.97 -1.05
C ARG A 68 16.34 -2.91 0.04
N TRP A 69 17.48 -2.35 0.42
CA TRP A 69 17.54 -1.30 1.45
C TRP A 69 16.91 0.01 1.00
N ALA A 70 17.12 0.42 -0.25
CA ALA A 70 16.45 1.60 -0.82
C ALA A 70 14.92 1.44 -0.76
N GLY A 71 14.40 0.30 -1.22
CA GLY A 71 12.97 0.00 -1.18
C GLY A 71 12.43 -0.10 0.25
N ARG A 72 13.18 -0.69 1.19
CA ARG A 72 12.77 -0.79 2.60
C ARG A 72 12.71 0.57 3.29
N LEU A 73 13.66 1.46 2.99
CA LEU A 73 13.66 2.82 3.49
C LEU A 73 12.47 3.63 2.92
N ALA A 74 12.17 3.46 1.64
CA ALA A 74 10.99 4.07 1.03
C ALA A 74 9.69 3.55 1.64
N ALA A 75 9.57 2.23 1.83
CA ALA A 75 8.43 1.63 2.52
C ALA A 75 8.29 2.12 3.97
N TYR A 76 9.40 2.28 4.70
CA TYR A 76 9.41 2.89 6.03
C TYR A 76 8.94 4.36 5.99
N GLY A 77 9.38 5.13 4.98
CA GLY A 77 8.88 6.48 4.73
C GLY A 77 7.36 6.50 4.58
N TYR A 78 6.81 5.63 3.74
CA TYR A 78 5.35 5.48 3.61
C TYR A 78 4.69 5.15 4.96
N ALA A 79 5.16 4.12 5.67
CA ALA A 79 4.59 3.76 6.97
C ALA A 79 4.61 4.93 7.98
N THR A 80 5.68 5.73 7.96
CA THR A 80 5.86 6.86 8.88
C THR A 80 4.94 8.03 8.50
N PHE A 81 5.05 8.53 7.27
CA PHE A 81 4.33 9.73 6.83
C PHE A 81 2.84 9.47 6.68
N TYR A 82 2.45 8.31 6.17
CA TYR A 82 1.03 7.99 5.97
C TYR A 82 0.31 7.68 7.29
N SER A 83 0.99 7.08 8.28
CA SER A 83 0.43 7.00 9.65
C SER A 83 0.33 8.38 10.30
N GLY A 84 1.28 9.27 10.01
CA GLY A 84 1.22 10.67 10.42
C GLY A 84 0.00 11.41 9.83
N LEU A 85 -0.28 11.21 8.55
CA LEU A 85 -1.52 11.70 7.91
C LEU A 85 -2.75 11.21 8.68
N ASP A 86 -2.83 9.91 8.97
CA ASP A 86 -4.00 9.33 9.66
C ASP A 86 -4.18 9.90 11.06
N ALA A 87 -3.09 10.12 11.80
CA ALA A 87 -3.15 10.74 13.11
C ALA A 87 -3.65 12.20 13.04
N VAL A 88 -3.23 12.96 12.04
CA VAL A 88 -3.51 14.41 11.92
C VAL A 88 -4.86 14.66 11.22
N ALA A 89 -5.00 14.26 9.96
CA ALA A 89 -6.20 14.50 9.16
C ALA A 89 -7.32 13.49 9.46
N GLY A 90 -6.98 12.30 9.93
CA GLY A 90 -7.96 11.32 10.34
C GLY A 90 -8.49 11.60 11.74
N ILE A 91 -7.65 11.30 12.73
CA ILE A 91 -8.05 11.25 14.13
C ILE A 91 -8.23 12.65 14.72
N ALA A 92 -7.22 13.51 14.61
CA ALA A 92 -7.29 14.84 15.22
C ALA A 92 -8.36 15.72 14.55
N ALA A 93 -8.44 15.74 13.21
CA ALA A 93 -9.46 16.51 12.50
C ALA A 93 -10.89 16.05 12.85
N GLY A 94 -11.13 14.73 12.86
CA GLY A 94 -12.43 14.18 13.26
C GLY A 94 -12.81 14.56 14.70
N THR A 95 -11.83 14.48 15.62
CA THR A 95 -12.05 14.86 17.04
C THR A 95 -12.37 16.35 17.19
N VAL A 96 -11.66 17.22 16.47
CA VAL A 96 -11.88 18.67 16.49
C VAL A 96 -13.25 19.03 15.93
N GLU A 97 -13.64 18.44 14.80
CA GLU A 97 -14.93 18.68 14.17
C GLU A 97 -16.09 18.21 15.05
N GLU A 98 -15.95 17.03 15.68
CA GLU A 98 -16.93 16.49 16.63
C GLU A 98 -17.09 17.42 17.84
N ALA A 99 -15.99 17.87 18.44
CA ALA A 99 -16.00 18.76 19.60
C ALA A 99 -16.52 20.17 19.28
N SER A 100 -16.35 20.62 18.03
CA SER A 100 -16.79 21.94 17.58
C SER A 100 -18.29 22.00 17.23
N ALA A 101 -19.00 20.86 17.23
CA ALA A 101 -20.38 20.72 16.79
C ALA A 101 -20.65 21.32 15.38
N GLY A 102 -19.62 21.38 14.52
CA GLY A 102 -19.66 22.09 13.25
C GLY A 102 -18.26 22.37 12.69
N THR A 103 -18.24 23.04 11.54
CA THR A 103 -17.00 23.29 10.77
C THR A 103 -16.04 24.21 11.50
N SER A 104 -14.86 23.65 11.82
CA SER A 104 -13.79 24.38 12.47
C SER A 104 -12.71 24.82 11.47
N PRO A 105 -12.24 26.09 11.51
CA PRO A 105 -11.07 26.51 10.73
C PRO A 105 -9.81 25.69 11.05
N LEU A 106 -9.74 25.09 12.25
CA LEU A 106 -8.65 24.21 12.65
C LEU A 106 -8.65 22.90 11.84
N THR A 107 -9.83 22.36 11.50
CA THR A 107 -9.98 21.17 10.65
C THR A 107 -9.26 21.36 9.31
N ALA A 108 -9.43 22.52 8.67
CA ALA A 108 -8.75 22.82 7.40
C ALA A 108 -7.22 22.84 7.54
N ARG A 109 -6.67 23.40 8.63
CA ARG A 109 -5.22 23.43 8.88
C ARG A 109 -4.66 22.03 9.16
N LEU A 110 -5.43 21.17 9.80
CA LEU A 110 -5.07 19.77 10.01
C LEU A 110 -5.05 19.01 8.68
N PHE A 111 -6.00 19.25 7.78
CA PHE A 111 -5.97 18.69 6.42
C PHE A 111 -4.77 19.16 5.60
N GLU A 112 -4.41 20.45 5.64
CA GLU A 112 -3.20 20.94 4.95
C GLU A 112 -1.93 20.19 5.38
N ILE A 113 -1.77 19.94 6.69
CA ILE A 113 -0.64 19.17 7.23
C ILE A 113 -0.76 17.71 6.83
N GLY A 114 -1.95 17.12 6.98
CA GLY A 114 -2.24 15.74 6.61
C GLY A 114 -1.92 15.47 5.15
N ASP A 115 -2.40 16.30 4.23
CA ASP A 115 -2.16 16.20 2.78
C ASP A 115 -0.67 16.26 2.45
N ALA A 116 0.09 17.14 3.10
CA ALA A 116 1.54 17.21 2.93
C ALA A 116 2.23 15.90 3.36
N LEU A 117 1.83 15.33 4.51
CA LEU A 117 2.33 14.04 4.98
C LEU A 117 1.93 12.90 4.03
N GLY A 118 0.66 12.88 3.60
CA GLY A 118 0.12 11.89 2.67
C GLY A 118 0.85 11.90 1.34
N TYR A 119 1.12 13.08 0.79
CA TYR A 119 1.85 13.25 -0.46
C TYR A 119 3.26 12.64 -0.38
N VAL A 120 4.01 12.95 0.69
CA VAL A 120 5.34 12.36 0.91
C VAL A 120 5.24 10.85 1.11
N GLY A 121 4.24 10.39 1.86
CA GLY A 121 3.98 8.97 2.08
C GLY A 121 3.67 8.23 0.78
N ALA A 122 2.80 8.76 -0.07
CA ALA A 122 2.40 8.17 -1.34
C ALA A 122 3.57 8.08 -2.33
N TRP A 123 4.40 9.13 -2.42
CA TRP A 123 5.65 9.08 -3.21
C TRP A 123 6.64 8.05 -2.68
N SER A 124 6.75 7.94 -1.35
CA SER A 124 7.58 6.92 -0.71
C SER A 124 7.08 5.51 -1.04
N PHE A 125 5.76 5.31 -1.06
CA PHE A 125 5.14 4.04 -1.44
C PHE A 125 5.41 3.70 -2.91
N LEU A 126 5.24 4.66 -3.82
CA LEU A 126 5.55 4.49 -5.24
C LEU A 126 7.04 4.11 -5.44
N ALA A 127 7.96 4.82 -4.79
CA ALA A 127 9.40 4.51 -4.86
C ALA A 127 9.70 3.10 -4.34
N GLY A 128 9.07 2.68 -3.24
CA GLY A 128 9.16 1.30 -2.73
C GLY A 128 8.65 0.27 -3.74
N SER A 129 7.53 0.55 -4.41
CA SER A 129 6.93 -0.32 -5.42
C SER A 129 7.78 -0.43 -6.69
N VAL A 130 8.44 0.65 -7.11
CA VAL A 130 9.45 0.61 -8.19
C VAL A 130 10.60 -0.32 -7.81
N CYS A 131 11.09 -0.24 -6.57
CA CYS A 131 12.15 -1.14 -6.09
C CYS A 131 11.69 -2.60 -6.04
N VAL A 132 10.44 -2.87 -5.64
CA VAL A 132 9.84 -4.22 -5.68
C VAL A 132 9.85 -4.76 -7.11
N VAL A 133 9.33 -3.98 -8.07
CA VAL A 133 9.28 -4.40 -9.48
C VAL A 133 10.69 -4.67 -10.01
N ALA A 134 11.63 -3.76 -9.77
CA ALA A 134 13.02 -3.91 -10.20
C ALA A 134 13.73 -5.12 -9.53
N GLY A 135 13.35 -5.46 -8.30
CA GLY A 135 13.89 -6.61 -7.57
C GLY A 135 13.37 -7.96 -8.08
N ILE A 136 12.14 -8.01 -8.59
CA ILE A 136 11.49 -9.24 -9.08
C ILE A 136 11.77 -9.46 -10.58
N ALA A 137 11.84 -8.40 -11.37
CA ALA A 137 11.96 -8.47 -12.83
C ALA A 137 13.07 -9.40 -13.36
N PRO A 138 14.30 -9.44 -12.77
CA PRO A 138 15.36 -10.33 -13.24
C PRO A 138 15.04 -11.82 -13.15
N HIS A 139 14.07 -12.20 -12.31
CA HIS A 139 13.75 -13.60 -12.01
C HIS A 139 12.41 -14.06 -12.60
N ALA A 140 11.49 -13.14 -12.89
CA ALA A 140 10.13 -13.46 -13.32
C ALA A 140 9.90 -13.37 -14.85
N GLY A 141 10.83 -12.78 -15.61
CA GLY A 141 10.68 -12.58 -17.06
C GLY A 141 9.41 -11.79 -17.41
N TRP A 142 8.74 -12.12 -18.52
CA TRP A 142 7.53 -11.41 -18.98
C TRP A 142 6.35 -11.48 -17.99
N ARG A 143 6.35 -12.46 -17.08
CA ARG A 143 5.28 -12.67 -16.10
C ARG A 143 5.20 -11.56 -15.05
N VAL A 144 6.27 -10.76 -14.91
CA VAL A 144 6.29 -9.60 -14.01
C VAL A 144 5.38 -8.48 -14.53
N VAL A 145 5.19 -8.39 -15.86
CA VAL A 145 4.59 -7.23 -16.53
C VAL A 145 3.17 -6.92 -16.03
N PRO A 146 2.21 -7.87 -15.95
CA PRO A 146 0.86 -7.55 -15.53
C PRO A 146 0.81 -6.99 -14.10
N GLY A 147 1.55 -7.59 -13.17
CA GLY A 147 1.62 -7.14 -11.79
C GLY A 147 2.32 -5.79 -11.65
N SER A 148 3.42 -5.57 -12.41
CA SER A 148 4.15 -4.30 -12.44
C SER A 148 3.29 -3.15 -12.96
N VAL A 149 2.65 -3.33 -14.11
CA VAL A 149 1.83 -2.28 -14.73
C VAL A 149 0.68 -1.92 -13.82
N LEU A 150 -0.04 -2.92 -13.29
CA LEU A 150 -1.17 -2.68 -12.40
C LEU A 150 -0.75 -1.99 -11.10
N LEU A 151 0.30 -2.48 -10.44
CA LEU A 151 0.79 -1.89 -9.19
C LEU A 151 1.26 -0.45 -9.40
N LEU A 152 2.08 -0.19 -10.42
CA LEU A 152 2.65 1.14 -10.66
C LEU A 152 1.58 2.14 -11.09
N ALA A 153 0.64 1.74 -11.95
CA ALA A 153 -0.49 2.58 -12.33
C ALA A 153 -1.38 2.90 -11.12
N ALA A 154 -1.62 1.92 -10.23
CA ALA A 154 -2.35 2.16 -8.99
C ALA A 154 -1.58 3.06 -8.03
N CYS A 155 -0.26 2.91 -7.90
CA CYS A 155 0.58 3.84 -7.13
C CYS A 155 0.52 5.27 -7.68
N VAL A 156 0.47 5.46 -9.00
CA VAL A 156 0.27 6.78 -9.60
C VAL A 156 -1.13 7.33 -9.27
N SER A 157 -2.17 6.50 -9.38
CA SER A 157 -3.52 6.90 -8.93
C SER A 157 -3.53 7.28 -7.45
N PHE A 158 -2.71 6.62 -6.62
CA PHE A 158 -2.61 6.85 -5.18
C PHE A 158 -1.94 8.17 -4.79
N LEU A 159 -1.24 8.84 -5.71
CA LEU A 159 -0.58 10.12 -5.42
C LEU A 159 -1.57 11.25 -5.09
N ASP A 160 -2.77 11.19 -5.66
CA ASP A 160 -3.84 12.18 -5.50
C ASP A 160 -5.20 11.54 -5.14
N SER A 161 -5.33 10.21 -5.17
CA SER A 161 -6.53 9.55 -4.68
C SER A 161 -6.55 9.45 -3.17
N HIS A 162 -7.68 9.79 -2.57
CA HIS A 162 -7.97 9.48 -1.18
C HIS A 162 -8.62 8.11 -1.08
N LEU A 163 -8.74 7.54 0.13
CA LEU A 163 -9.39 6.23 0.34
C LEU A 163 -10.89 6.21 -0.03
N PHE A 164 -11.45 7.37 -0.42
CA PHE A 164 -12.84 7.56 -0.80
C PHE A 164 -13.27 6.67 -1.97
N TRP A 165 -14.48 6.14 -1.87
CA TRP A 165 -15.17 5.50 -3.00
C TRP A 165 -15.45 6.52 -4.13
N PRO A 166 -15.38 6.11 -5.42
CA PRO A 166 -14.94 4.79 -5.91
C PRO A 166 -13.44 4.67 -6.16
N ARG A 167 -12.77 5.80 -6.45
CA ARG A 167 -11.39 5.79 -6.96
C ARG A 167 -10.40 5.20 -5.96
N GLY A 168 -10.51 5.54 -4.69
CA GLY A 168 -9.65 5.02 -3.62
C GLY A 168 -9.78 3.51 -3.47
N VAL A 169 -11.00 3.01 -3.45
CA VAL A 169 -11.27 1.56 -3.33
C VAL A 169 -10.73 0.79 -4.53
N CYS A 170 -10.98 1.26 -5.75
CA CYS A 170 -10.40 0.65 -6.94
C CYS A 170 -8.87 0.69 -6.93
N THR A 171 -8.28 1.79 -6.43
CA THR A 171 -6.82 1.94 -6.30
C THR A 171 -6.24 0.91 -5.31
N MET A 172 -6.84 0.74 -4.13
CA MET A 172 -6.40 -0.22 -3.13
C MET A 172 -6.56 -1.67 -3.59
N ALA A 173 -7.67 -1.98 -4.27
CA ALA A 173 -7.88 -3.29 -4.89
C ALA A 173 -6.82 -3.56 -5.98
N ALA A 174 -6.51 -2.57 -6.81
CA ALA A 174 -5.47 -2.69 -7.83
C ALA A 174 -4.07 -2.88 -7.23
N ILE A 175 -3.74 -2.16 -6.15
CA ILE A 175 -2.50 -2.39 -5.38
C ILE A 175 -2.43 -3.83 -4.87
N ALA A 176 -3.51 -4.32 -4.24
CA ALA A 176 -3.56 -5.68 -3.72
C ALA A 176 -3.35 -6.74 -4.81
N VAL A 177 -4.04 -6.60 -5.94
CA VAL A 177 -3.90 -7.51 -7.09
C VAL A 177 -2.51 -7.41 -7.71
N GLY A 178 -1.95 -6.20 -7.84
CA GLY A 178 -0.59 -5.99 -8.34
C GLY A 178 0.47 -6.69 -7.48
N MET A 179 0.40 -6.51 -6.16
CA MET A 179 1.28 -7.17 -5.20
C MET A 179 1.12 -8.70 -5.21
N PHE A 180 -0.12 -9.19 -5.29
CA PHE A 180 -0.42 -10.62 -5.45
C PHE A 180 0.26 -11.21 -6.69
N LEU A 181 0.05 -10.58 -7.86
CA LEU A 181 0.59 -11.03 -9.14
C LEU A 181 2.12 -11.02 -9.14
N LEU A 182 2.75 -9.99 -8.56
CA LEU A 182 4.21 -9.91 -8.42
C LEU A 182 4.74 -11.03 -7.52
N SER A 183 4.14 -11.25 -6.35
CA SER A 183 4.48 -12.35 -5.44
C SER A 183 4.39 -13.71 -6.15
N TRP A 184 3.28 -13.94 -6.85
CA TRP A 184 3.02 -15.16 -7.60
C TRP A 184 4.04 -15.37 -8.74
N SER A 185 4.40 -14.30 -9.45
CA SER A 185 5.35 -14.35 -10.58
C SER A 185 6.78 -14.70 -10.15
N GLY A 186 7.23 -14.17 -9.00
CA GLY A 186 8.57 -14.44 -8.46
C GLY A 186 8.74 -15.83 -7.85
N SER A 187 7.63 -16.57 -7.69
CA SER A 187 7.57 -17.84 -6.97
C SER A 187 7.66 -19.09 -7.87
N ASN A 188 7.71 -18.95 -9.19
CA ASN A 188 7.49 -20.10 -10.09
C ASN A 188 8.78 -20.87 -10.45
N PRO A 189 8.94 -22.16 -10.06
CA PRO A 189 10.19 -22.91 -10.17
C PRO A 189 10.47 -23.59 -11.52
N VAL A 190 9.68 -23.32 -12.57
CA VAL A 190 9.67 -24.16 -13.80
C VAL A 190 11.04 -24.29 -14.49
N ARG A 191 12.04 -23.44 -14.20
CA ARG A 191 13.39 -23.54 -14.78
C ARG A 191 14.51 -24.12 -13.93
N ASN A 192 14.31 -24.39 -12.63
CA ASN A 192 15.35 -25.08 -11.85
C ASN A 192 15.38 -26.59 -12.10
N ARG A 193 14.36 -27.17 -12.75
CA ARG A 193 14.35 -28.58 -13.19
C ARG A 193 14.98 -28.78 -14.57
N GLU A 194 14.72 -27.89 -15.53
CA GLU A 194 15.34 -28.00 -16.88
C GLU A 194 16.86 -27.84 -16.83
N ALA A 195 17.39 -26.98 -15.94
CA ALA A 195 18.83 -26.81 -15.74
C ALA A 195 19.49 -27.97 -14.96
N SER A 196 18.75 -28.68 -14.12
CA SER A 196 19.27 -29.86 -13.41
C SER A 196 19.25 -31.14 -14.25
N ASP A 197 18.32 -31.22 -15.21
CA ASP A 197 18.18 -32.37 -16.11
C ASP A 197 19.15 -32.31 -17.32
N THR A 198 19.66 -31.12 -17.65
CA THR A 198 20.69 -30.93 -18.70
C THR A 198 22.12 -31.19 -18.22
N VAL A 199 22.36 -31.24 -16.91
CA VAL A 199 23.68 -31.57 -16.32
C VAL A 199 23.80 -33.07 -16.00
N ARG A 200 22.70 -33.83 -16.10
CA ARG A 200 22.64 -35.27 -15.78
C ARG A 200 22.59 -36.19 -17.01
N ASN A 201 22.64 -35.65 -18.22
CA ASN A 201 22.76 -36.37 -19.49
C ASN A 201 24.04 -35.95 -20.21
#